data_AF-A0AA42MAV8-F1
#
_entry.id   AF-A0AA42MAV8-F1
#
_cell.length_a   1.000
_cell.length_b   1.000
_cell.length_c   1.000
_cell.angle_alpha   90.00
_cell.angle_beta   90.00
_cell.angle_gamma   90.00
#
_symmetry.space_group_name_H-M   'P 1'
#
loop_
_entity.id
_entity.type
_entity.pdbx_description
1 polymer ?
#
loop_
_entity_poly.entity_id
_entity_poly.type
_entity_poly.pdbx_seq_one_letter_code
_entity_poly.pdbx_strand_id
1 'polypeptide(L)'
;MSEFTLKTDPAVFQDVLDGKKTFEIRFNDRGYQVGDLIVLKETKFTGQQMREGSPLIYTGREMQKQISYILSGYGLQDGWVILGITDFDNQQAKIEKLENEFINLDELQSIVNVIDR
;
A
#
# COMPACT_ATOMS: atom_id res chain seq x y z
N MET A 1 -9.39 -3.63 -13.51
CA MET A 1 -8.57 -3.30 -12.34
C MET A 1 -9.14 -4.05 -11.16
N SER A 2 -8.40 -5.05 -10.69
CA SER A 2 -8.69 -5.85 -9.51
C SER A 2 -7.90 -5.31 -8.32
N GLU A 3 -8.30 -5.68 -7.11
CA GLU A 3 -7.54 -5.37 -5.89
C GLU A 3 -7.13 -6.66 -5.16
N PHE A 4 -5.88 -6.74 -4.72
CA PHE A 4 -5.34 -7.89 -4.01
C PHE A 4 -4.72 -7.49 -2.68
N THR A 5 -5.22 -8.06 -1.58
CA THR A 5 -4.58 -7.94 -0.28
C THR A 5 -3.42 -8.94 -0.16
N LEU A 6 -2.27 -8.44 0.32
CA LEU A 6 -1.01 -9.17 0.39
C LEU A 6 -0.33 -8.94 1.75
N LYS A 7 0.18 -10.01 2.35
CA LYS A 7 1.09 -9.91 3.51
C LYS A 7 2.44 -9.35 3.08
N THR A 8 3.07 -8.57 3.95
CA THR A 8 4.40 -7.98 3.74
C THR A 8 5.17 -7.96 5.05
N ASP A 9 6.39 -8.47 5.03
CA ASP A 9 7.28 -8.50 6.20
C ASP A 9 7.67 -7.06 6.62
N PRO A 10 7.92 -6.78 7.91
CA PRO A 10 8.08 -5.40 8.41
C PRO A 10 9.18 -4.60 7.70
N ALA A 11 10.36 -5.19 7.50
CA ALA A 11 11.47 -4.51 6.82
C ALA A 11 11.15 -4.20 5.34
N VAL A 12 10.53 -5.16 4.65
CA VAL A 12 10.11 -5.00 3.25
C VAL A 12 9.03 -3.93 3.13
N PHE A 13 8.06 -3.92 4.06
CA PHE A 13 7.02 -2.91 4.12
C PHE A 13 7.61 -1.52 4.29
N GLN A 14 8.57 -1.35 5.20
CA GLN A 14 9.25 -0.07 5.41
C GLN A 14 10.05 0.37 4.18
N ASP A 15 10.74 -0.54 3.49
CA ASP A 15 11.48 -0.20 2.27
C ASP A 15 10.57 0.25 1.11
N VAL A 16 9.36 -0.33 1.00
CA VAL A 16 8.35 0.12 0.02
C VAL A 16 7.74 1.46 0.44
N LEU A 17 7.51 1.66 1.74
CA LEU A 17 7.02 2.93 2.29
C LEU A 17 8.02 4.07 2.06
N ASP A 18 9.31 3.81 2.25
CA ASP A 18 10.40 4.76 2.03
C ASP A 18 10.71 5.00 0.54
N GLY A 19 10.07 4.26 -0.37
CA GLY A 19 10.31 4.33 -1.82
C GLY A 19 11.64 3.72 -2.28
N LYS A 20 12.38 3.04 -1.39
CA LYS A 20 13.63 2.33 -1.71
C LYS A 20 13.36 1.09 -2.55
N LYS A 21 12.24 0.42 -2.27
CA LYS A 21 11.79 -0.78 -2.97
C LYS A 21 10.55 -0.49 -3.80
N THR A 22 10.70 -0.51 -5.12
CA THR A 22 9.66 -0.19 -6.10
C THR A 22 9.12 -1.41 -6.84
N PHE A 23 9.31 -2.61 -6.27
CA PHE A 23 8.85 -3.86 -6.87
C PHE A 23 8.47 -4.90 -5.82
N GLU A 24 7.61 -5.85 -6.19
CA GLU A 24 7.24 -7.03 -5.41
C GLU A 24 7.64 -8.31 -6.16
N ILE A 25 7.99 -9.38 -5.43
CA ILE A 25 8.22 -10.71 -6.02
C ILE A 25 7.09 -11.62 -5.55
N ARG A 26 6.34 -12.20 -6.48
CA ARG A 26 5.14 -13.00 -6.17
C ARG A 26 5.04 -14.22 -7.06
N PHE A 27 4.46 -15.29 -6.55
CA PHE A 27 3.92 -16.34 -7.39
C PHE A 27 2.63 -15.83 -8.05
N ASN A 28 2.48 -16.04 -9.35
CA ASN A 28 1.37 -15.51 -10.14
C ASN A 28 0.15 -16.46 -10.14
N ASP A 29 -0.31 -16.86 -8.97
CA ASP A 29 -1.53 -17.67 -8.78
C ASP A 29 -2.83 -16.88 -8.91
N ARG A 30 -2.74 -15.54 -9.02
CA ARG A 30 -3.90 -14.64 -9.09
C ARG A 30 -4.11 -14.03 -10.48
N GLY A 31 -3.19 -14.30 -11.41
CA GLY A 31 -3.21 -13.70 -12.74
C GLY A 31 -3.10 -12.17 -12.70
N TYR A 32 -2.15 -11.64 -11.91
CA TYR A 32 -1.93 -10.19 -11.77
C TYR A 32 -1.82 -9.50 -13.13
N GLN A 33 -2.42 -8.31 -13.26
CA GLN A 33 -2.35 -7.48 -14.45
C GLN A 33 -1.76 -6.10 -14.14
N VAL A 34 -1.15 -5.48 -15.15
CA VAL A 34 -0.80 -4.05 -15.07
C VAL A 34 -2.08 -3.23 -14.86
N GLY A 35 -2.02 -2.29 -13.94
CA GLY A 35 -3.13 -1.46 -13.52
C GLY A 35 -3.87 -1.98 -12.29
N ASP A 36 -3.68 -3.25 -11.89
CA ASP A 36 -4.27 -3.78 -10.66
C ASP A 36 -3.69 -3.12 -9.41
N LEU A 37 -4.48 -3.15 -8.34
CA LEU A 37 -4.12 -2.61 -7.03
C LEU A 37 -3.64 -3.74 -6.12
N ILE A 38 -2.62 -3.45 -5.33
CA ILE A 38 -2.19 -4.29 -4.23
C ILE A 38 -2.25 -3.52 -2.92
N VAL A 39 -2.83 -4.14 -1.89
CA VAL A 39 -2.85 -3.63 -0.53
C VAL A 39 -1.84 -4.46 0.27
N LEU A 40 -0.68 -3.86 0.55
CA LEU A 40 0.34 -4.45 1.38
C LEU A 40 -0.05 -4.26 2.85
N LYS A 41 -0.22 -5.36 3.59
CA LYS A 41 -0.49 -5.35 5.04
C LYS A 41 0.74 -5.81 5.79
N GLU A 42 1.25 -4.96 6.67
CA GLU A 42 2.43 -5.24 7.47
C GLU A 42 2.13 -6.34 8.51
N THR A 43 2.95 -7.38 8.53
CA THR A 43 2.92 -8.41 9.58
C THR A 43 3.89 -8.06 10.71
N LYS A 44 3.58 -8.48 11.94
CA LYS A 44 4.48 -8.33 13.09
C LYS A 44 5.71 -9.24 13.00
N PHE A 45 5.53 -10.43 12.41
CA PHE A 45 6.57 -11.45 12.24
C PHE A 45 6.79 -11.73 10.76
N THR A 46 8.02 -12.07 10.38
CA THR A 46 8.39 -12.40 9.00
C THR A 46 7.77 -13.72 8.55
N GLY A 47 7.72 -13.92 7.22
CA GLY A 47 7.36 -15.23 6.64
C GLY A 47 8.22 -16.39 7.15
N GLN A 48 9.48 -16.13 7.51
CA GLN A 48 10.35 -17.13 8.11
C GLN A 48 9.94 -17.44 9.56
N GLN A 49 9.77 -16.42 10.40
CA GLN A 49 9.38 -16.60 11.80
C GLN A 49 8.02 -17.30 11.93
N MET A 50 7.10 -17.03 11.01
CA MET A 50 5.81 -17.73 10.95
C MET A 50 5.97 -19.22 10.62
N ARG A 51 6.90 -19.59 9.72
CA ARG A 51 7.22 -21.00 9.44
C ARG A 51 7.86 -21.70 10.64
N GLU A 52 8.53 -20.95 11.51
CA GLU A 52 9.14 -21.43 12.74
C GLU A 52 8.16 -21.45 13.93
N GLY A 53 6.90 -21.05 13.74
CA GLY A 53 5.82 -21.17 14.73
C GLY A 53 5.29 -19.85 15.30
N SER A 54 5.80 -18.70 14.86
CA SER A 54 5.21 -17.41 15.25
C SER A 54 3.80 -17.24 14.64
N PRO A 55 2.83 -16.66 15.37
CA PRO A 55 1.49 -16.47 14.84
C PRO A 55 1.44 -15.39 13.76
N LEU A 56 0.48 -15.49 12.84
CA LEU A 56 0.15 -14.40 11.93
C LEU A 56 -0.55 -13.28 12.72
N ILE A 57 0.16 -12.16 12.93
CA ILE A 57 -0.37 -10.94 13.55
C ILE A 57 -0.08 -9.78 12.61
N TYR A 58 -1.08 -8.96 12.31
CA TYR A 58 -0.90 -7.71 11.56
C TYR A 58 -0.65 -6.55 12.52
N THR A 59 0.18 -5.59 12.12
CA THR A 59 0.42 -4.38 12.94
C THR A 59 -0.73 -3.37 12.83
N GLY A 60 -1.56 -3.51 11.79
CA GLY A 60 -2.59 -2.53 11.41
C GLY A 60 -2.11 -1.52 10.36
N ARG A 61 -0.80 -1.46 10.07
CA ARG A 61 -0.27 -0.65 8.97
C ARG A 61 -0.57 -1.33 7.64
N GLU A 62 -1.07 -0.55 6.70
CA GLU A 62 -1.27 -0.98 5.32
C GLU A 62 -0.97 0.16 4.35
N MET A 63 -0.63 -0.21 3.11
CA MET A 63 -0.46 0.75 2.04
C MET A 63 -0.92 0.17 0.71
N GLN A 64 -1.48 1.03 -0.12
CA GLN A 64 -1.97 0.67 -1.45
C GLN A 64 -0.94 1.09 -2.50
N LYS A 65 -0.68 0.20 -3.45
CA LYS A 65 0.16 0.44 -4.62
C LYS A 65 -0.54 -0.05 -5.87
N GLN A 66 -0.17 0.51 -7.02
CA GLN A 66 -0.63 0.03 -8.32
C GLN A 66 0.48 -0.74 -9.01
N ILE A 67 0.13 -1.86 -9.66
CA ILE A 67 1.05 -2.61 -10.51
C ILE A 67 1.29 -1.82 -11.79
N SER A 68 2.50 -1.35 -11.99
CA SER A 68 2.91 -0.57 -13.18
C SER A 68 3.63 -1.43 -14.22
N TYR A 69 4.17 -2.59 -13.82
CA TYR A 69 4.90 -3.49 -14.70
C TYR A 69 4.85 -4.94 -14.19
N ILE A 70 4.96 -5.92 -15.09
CA ILE A 70 5.08 -7.33 -14.73
C ILE A 70 6.20 -7.96 -15.55
N LEU A 71 7.15 -8.60 -14.87
CA LEU A 71 8.23 -9.38 -15.46
C LEU A 71 8.10 -10.85 -15.07
N SER A 72 8.24 -11.75 -16.05
CA SER A 72 8.40 -13.19 -15.86
C SER A 72 9.64 -13.68 -16.61
N GLY A 73 10.16 -14.86 -16.24
CA GLY A 73 11.40 -15.39 -16.82
C GLY A 73 12.66 -14.70 -16.27
N TYR A 74 13.71 -14.58 -17.09
CA TYR A 74 14.99 -13.94 -16.70
C TYR A 74 15.65 -14.55 -15.44
N GLY A 75 15.55 -15.87 -15.28
CA GLY A 75 16.10 -16.58 -14.11
C GLY A 75 15.15 -16.65 -12.92
N LEU A 76 13.94 -16.07 -13.02
CA LEU A 76 12.86 -16.38 -12.10
C LEU A 76 12.40 -17.83 -12.31
N GLN A 77 12.04 -18.49 -11.21
CA GLN A 77 11.41 -19.80 -11.25
C GLN A 77 10.04 -19.72 -11.93
N ASP A 78 9.64 -20.77 -12.64
CA ASP A 78 8.34 -20.85 -13.31
C ASP A 78 7.18 -20.48 -12.36
N GLY A 79 6.29 -19.64 -12.88
CA GLY A 79 5.14 -19.09 -12.16
C GLY A 79 5.46 -17.91 -11.24
N TRP A 80 6.72 -17.55 -11.02
CA TRP A 80 7.09 -16.34 -10.29
C TRP A 80 7.19 -15.11 -11.21
N VAL A 81 6.83 -13.97 -10.65
CA VAL A 81 6.83 -12.67 -11.32
C VAL A 81 7.43 -11.58 -10.43
N ILE A 82 8.05 -10.59 -11.07
CA ILE A 82 8.33 -9.29 -10.45
C ILE A 82 7.24 -8.32 -10.88
N LEU A 83 6.59 -7.70 -9.89
CA LEU A 83 5.60 -6.65 -10.06
C LEU A 83 6.31 -5.32 -9.84
N GLY A 84 6.47 -4.49 -10.87
CA GLY A 84 6.79 -3.08 -10.67
C GLY A 84 5.60 -2.39 -10.01
N ILE A 85 5.85 -1.58 -8.98
CA ILE A 85 4.81 -0.92 -8.20
C ILE A 85 5.06 0.59 -8.10
N THR A 86 3.98 1.36 -8.15
CA THR A 86 4.00 2.81 -7.96
C THR A 86 2.96 3.22 -6.94
N ASP A 87 3.10 4.44 -6.40
CA ASP A 87 2.01 5.04 -5.64
C ASP A 87 0.76 5.11 -6.51
N PHE A 88 -0.36 4.72 -5.94
CA PHE A 88 -1.64 4.89 -6.60
C PHE A 88 -2.05 6.36 -6.45
N ASP A 89 -2.03 7.10 -7.56
CA ASP A 89 -2.45 8.49 -7.55
C ASP A 89 -3.99 8.59 -7.51
N ASN A 90 -4.55 8.44 -6.30
CA ASN A 90 -5.98 8.59 -6.08
C ASN A 90 -6.34 10.08 -5.93
N GLN A 91 -6.52 10.74 -7.08
CA GLN A 91 -6.93 12.14 -7.15
C GLN A 91 -8.22 12.42 -6.35
N GLN A 92 -9.18 11.47 -6.38
CA GLN A 92 -10.44 11.60 -5.64
C GLN A 92 -10.23 11.65 -4.12
N ALA A 93 -9.41 10.74 -3.57
CA ALA A 93 -9.11 10.75 -2.14
C ALA A 93 -8.29 11.98 -1.71
N LYS A 94 -7.42 12.50 -2.59
CA LYS A 94 -6.73 13.77 -2.35
C LYS A 94 -7.71 14.94 -2.31
N ILE A 95 -8.66 14.99 -3.23
CA ILE A 95 -9.72 16.01 -3.25
C ILE A 95 -10.57 15.91 -1.98
N GLU A 96 -11.07 14.73 -1.62
CA GLU A 96 -11.87 14.54 -0.39
C GLU A 96 -11.11 14.94 0.87
N LYS A 97 -9.80 14.64 0.94
CA LYS A 97 -8.97 15.08 2.07
C LYS A 97 -8.85 16.61 2.13
N LEU A 98 -8.62 17.25 0.99
CA LEU A 98 -8.53 18.71 0.89
C LEU A 98 -9.87 19.39 1.21
N GLU A 99 -10.98 18.84 0.74
CA GLU A 99 -12.33 19.33 1.04
C GLU A 99 -12.62 19.26 2.54
N ASN A 100 -12.28 18.15 3.21
CA ASN A 100 -12.44 18.02 4.66
C ASN A 100 -11.54 18.99 5.44
N GLU A 101 -10.28 19.19 5.02
CA GLU A 101 -9.39 20.17 5.63
C GLU A 101 -9.93 21.61 5.47
N PHE A 102 -10.52 21.94 4.31
CA PHE A 102 -11.12 23.24 4.04
C PHE A 102 -12.37 23.50 4.90
N ILE A 103 -13.27 22.52 5.02
CA ILE A 103 -14.47 22.63 5.88
C ILE A 103 -14.08 22.92 7.33
N ASN A 104 -13.09 22.21 7.87
CA ASN A 104 -12.62 22.43 9.24
C ASN A 104 -12.06 23.84 9.45
N LEU A 105 -11.38 24.41 8.44
CA LEU A 105 -10.85 25.78 8.52
C LEU A 105 -11.98 26.82 8.54
N ASP A 106 -13.01 26.65 7.71
CA ASP A 106 -14.18 27.54 7.68
C ASP A 106 -14.94 27.54 9.02
N GLU A 107 -15.12 26.35 9.62
CA GLU A 107 -15.74 26.22 10.95
C GLU A 107 -14.93 26.97 12.02
N LEU A 108 -13.60 26.80 12.05
CA LEU A 108 -12.72 27.51 12.98
C LEU A 108 -12.75 29.03 12.78
N GLN A 109 -12.74 29.50 11.53
CA GLN A 109 -12.81 30.92 11.20
C GLN A 109 -14.13 31.52 11.69
N SER A 110 -15.24 30.79 11.60
CA SER A 110 -16.55 31.22 12.08
C SER A 110 -16.58 31.40 13.62
N ILE A 111 -15.89 30.53 14.37
CA ILE A 111 -15.78 30.62 15.83
C ILE A 111 -14.93 31.83 16.24
N VAL A 112 -13.78 32.05 15.59
CA VAL A 112 -12.90 33.19 15.86
C VAL A 112 -13.66 34.51 15.66
N ASN A 113 -14.41 34.64 14.57
CA ASN A 113 -15.22 35.82 14.28
C ASN A 113 -16.34 36.10 15.30
N VAL A 114 -16.76 35.10 16.08
CA VAL A 114 -17.73 35.25 17.19
C VAL A 114 -17.04 35.72 18.47
N ILE A 115 -15.80 35.30 18.71
CA ILE A 115 -15.01 35.69 19.90
C ILE A 115 -14.47 37.12 19.77
N ASP A 116 -14.16 37.56 18.55
CA ASP A 116 -13.66 38.93 18.26
C ASP A 116 -14.77 40.00 18.22
N ARG A 117 -16.00 39.69 18.65
CA ARG A 117 -17.12 40.63 18.83
C ARG A 117 -17.47 40.79 20.30
#